data_AF-A0A7Y3FML0-F1
#
_entry.id   AF-A0A7Y3FML0-F1
#
_cell.length_a   1.000
_cell.length_b   1.000
_cell.length_c   1.000
_cell.angle_alpha   90.00
_cell.angle_beta   90.00
_cell.angle_gamma   90.00
#
_symmetry.space_group_name_H-M   'P 1'
#
loop_
_entity.id
_entity.type
_entity.pdbx_description
1 polymer ?
#
loop_
_entity_poly.entity_id
_entity_poly.type
_entity_poly.pdbx_seq_one_letter_code
_entity_poly.pdbx_strand_id
1 'polypeptide(L)'
;ADELWMSPAYQRPSLCIGFTWRKHPAEVAALLPAIEAALEPFEPRPHWGKLFDFEGVVVSDRFKRFPGFKRLARSYDPTGKFSNRFLRKIGVHA
;
A
#
# COMPACT_ATOMS: atom_id res chain seq x y z
N ALA A 1 -3.15 -16.50 6.76
CA ALA A 1 -3.29 -15.76 5.49
C ALA A 1 -4.68 -15.11 5.49
N ASP A 2 -4.80 -13.92 4.90
CA ASP A 2 -6.07 -13.17 4.87
C ASP A 2 -6.77 -13.36 3.51
N GLU A 3 -8.07 -13.12 3.47
CA GLU A 3 -8.92 -13.21 2.27
C GLU A 3 -9.35 -11.85 1.73
N LEU A 4 -9.14 -10.78 2.51
CA LEU A 4 -9.45 -9.42 2.06
C LEU A 4 -8.49 -8.99 0.94
N TRP A 5 -9.04 -8.58 -0.21
CA TRP A 5 -8.29 -8.27 -1.43
C TRP A 5 -7.14 -7.29 -1.23
N MET A 6 -7.32 -6.32 -0.34
CA MET A 6 -6.35 -5.26 -0.05
C MET A 6 -5.56 -5.50 1.23
N SER A 7 -5.63 -6.70 1.82
CA SER A 7 -4.78 -7.07 2.94
C SER A 7 -3.33 -7.25 2.48
N PRO A 8 -2.33 -6.69 3.17
CA PRO A 8 -0.92 -7.02 2.93
C PRO A 8 -0.63 -8.52 3.11
N ALA A 9 -1.47 -9.24 3.85
CA ALA A 9 -1.37 -10.69 4.06
C ALA A 9 -2.30 -11.52 3.13
N TYR A 10 -2.84 -10.93 2.07
CA TYR A 10 -3.76 -11.60 1.15
C TYR A 10 -3.15 -12.89 0.57
N GLN A 11 -3.80 -14.01 0.89
CA GLN A 11 -3.54 -15.38 0.42
C GLN A 11 -2.07 -15.82 0.46
N ARG A 12 -1.29 -15.31 1.43
CA ARG A 12 0.08 -15.79 1.69
C ARG A 12 0.39 -15.85 3.18
N PRO A 13 1.24 -16.81 3.63
CA PRO A 13 1.94 -16.67 4.89
C PRO A 13 2.76 -15.38 4.88
N SER A 14 2.73 -14.62 5.97
CA SER A 14 3.37 -13.31 6.04
C SER A 14 4.09 -13.15 7.37
N LEU A 15 5.30 -12.60 7.30
CA LEU A 15 5.97 -11.96 8.43
C LEU A 15 5.73 -10.44 8.34
N CYS A 16 5.44 -9.80 9.48
CA CYS A 16 5.30 -8.36 9.57
C CYS A 16 6.43 -7.79 10.43
N ILE A 17 7.17 -6.82 9.89
CA ILE A 17 8.19 -6.07 10.63
C ILE A 17 7.61 -4.68 10.93
N GLY A 18 7.38 -4.41 12.21
CA GLY A 18 6.83 -3.14 12.68
C GLY A 18 7.94 -2.19 13.12
N PHE A 19 8.02 -1.02 12.49
CA PHE A 19 8.90 0.06 12.94
C PHE A 19 8.13 1.08 13.78
N THR A 20 8.74 1.50 14.88
CA THR A 20 8.27 2.60 15.74
C THR A 20 9.38 3.63 15.80
N TRP A 21 9.06 4.86 15.42
CA TRP A 21 10.04 5.94 15.27
C TRP A 21 9.91 6.98 16.39
N ARG A 22 11.01 7.62 16.75
CA ARG A 22 10.95 8.95 17.38
C ARG A 22 10.42 9.97 16.36
N LYS A 23 9.92 11.12 16.82
CA LYS A 23 9.30 12.17 15.97
C LYS A 23 10.32 12.97 15.14
N HIS A 24 10.99 12.28 14.22
CA HIS A 24 11.99 12.82 13.28
C HIS A 24 11.49 12.59 11.84
N PRO A 25 10.47 13.34 11.39
CA PRO A 25 9.73 13.00 10.18
C PRO A 25 10.57 13.08 8.89
N ALA A 26 11.51 14.02 8.81
CA ALA A 26 12.35 14.19 7.63
C ALA A 26 13.37 13.03 7.51
N GLU A 27 13.96 12.66 8.63
CA GLU A 27 14.95 11.59 8.74
C GLU A 27 14.30 10.23 8.52
N VAL A 28 13.10 10.01 9.06
CA VAL A 28 12.32 8.79 8.79
C VAL A 28 11.95 8.71 7.31
N ALA A 29 11.46 9.80 6.71
CA ALA A 29 11.12 9.81 5.29
C ALA A 29 12.34 9.49 4.39
N ALA A 30 13.51 10.05 4.71
CA ALA A 30 14.75 9.77 3.99
C ALA A 30 15.23 8.32 4.15
N LEU A 31 14.86 7.63 5.24
CA LEU A 31 15.26 6.24 5.51
C LEU A 31 14.35 5.21 4.84
N LEU A 32 13.07 5.52 4.61
CA LEU A 32 12.10 4.56 4.06
C LEU A 32 12.56 3.89 2.75
N PRO A 33 13.11 4.61 1.75
CA PRO A 33 13.57 3.98 0.51
C PRO A 33 14.66 2.92 0.72
N ALA A 34 15.56 3.15 1.69
CA ALA A 34 16.62 2.19 1.99
C ALA A 34 16.07 0.91 2.65
N ILE A 35 15.07 1.05 3.52
CA ILE A 35 14.38 -0.10 4.12
C ILE A 35 13.61 -0.88 3.03
N GLU A 36 12.88 -0.18 2.17
CA GLU A 36 12.10 -0.79 1.10
C GLU A 36 13.01 -1.54 0.11
N ALA A 37 14.14 -0.94 -0.28
CA ALA A 37 15.15 -1.57 -1.14
C ALA A 37 15.77 -2.83 -0.50
N ALA A 38 16.07 -2.79 0.80
CA ALA A 38 16.61 -3.95 1.51
C ALA A 38 15.61 -5.11 1.60
N LEU A 39 14.30 -4.81 1.60
CA LEU A 39 13.25 -5.80 1.65
C LEU A 39 12.82 -6.30 0.26
N GLU A 40 13.22 -5.63 -0.82
CA GLU A 40 12.75 -5.90 -2.19
C GLU A 40 12.72 -7.39 -2.59
N PRO A 41 13.75 -8.21 -2.29
CA PRO A 41 13.75 -9.64 -2.66
C PRO A 41 12.60 -10.47 -2.06
N PHE A 42 11.91 -9.95 -1.04
CA PHE A 42 10.80 -10.63 -0.36
C PHE A 42 9.42 -10.15 -0.79
N GLU A 43 9.34 -9.32 -1.82
CA GLU A 43 8.10 -8.70 -2.30
C GLU A 43 7.30 -8.05 -1.15
N PRO A 44 7.89 -7.06 -0.43
CA PRO A 44 7.26 -6.40 0.70
C PRO A 44 5.95 -5.75 0.27
N ARG A 45 4.98 -5.71 1.19
CA ARG A 45 3.72 -4.96 1.00
C ARG A 45 3.59 -3.98 2.16
N PRO A 46 3.35 -2.67 1.91
CA PRO A 46 3.19 -1.70 2.98
C PRO A 46 1.90 -1.95 3.76
N HIS A 47 1.89 -1.54 5.03
CA HIS A 47 0.65 -1.42 5.80
C HIS A 47 0.00 -0.06 5.50
N TRP A 48 -1.24 -0.05 5.01
CA TRP A 48 -1.94 1.16 4.56
C TRP A 48 -2.03 2.29 5.59
N GLY A 49 -2.06 1.95 6.89
CA GLY A 49 -2.07 2.90 8.00
C GLY A 49 -0.69 3.33 8.53
N LYS A 50 0.41 3.03 7.84
CA LYS A 50 1.78 3.38 8.27
C LYS A 50 2.52 4.17 7.18
N LEU A 51 3.70 4.68 7.54
CA LEU A 51 4.59 5.36 6.60
C LEU A 51 5.25 4.36 5.65
N PHE A 52 5.29 4.72 4.37
CA PHE A 52 5.98 4.02 3.29
C PHE A 52 6.22 5.01 2.13
N ASP A 53 7.20 4.74 1.27
CA ASP A 53 7.58 5.58 0.14
C ASP A 53 7.19 5.00 -1.23
N PHE A 54 6.77 3.72 -1.29
CA PHE A 54 6.32 3.08 -2.53
C PHE A 54 5.46 3.97 -3.45
N GLU A 55 5.85 4.04 -4.72
CA GLU A 55 5.09 4.71 -5.76
C GLU A 55 3.80 3.96 -6.12
N GLY A 56 2.84 4.67 -6.72
CA GLY A 56 1.51 4.12 -7.05
C GLY A 56 1.55 2.89 -7.97
N VAL A 57 2.51 2.84 -8.90
CA VAL A 57 2.72 1.69 -9.81
C VAL A 57 3.15 0.44 -9.05
N VAL A 58 4.01 0.61 -8.04
CA VAL A 58 4.53 -0.49 -7.22
C VAL A 58 3.43 -1.08 -6.34
N VAL A 59 2.50 -0.25 -5.88
CA VAL A 59 1.32 -0.68 -5.12
C VAL A 59 0.35 -1.50 -5.97
N SER A 60 0.11 -1.16 -7.24
CA SER A 60 -0.77 -1.97 -8.09
C SER A 60 -0.21 -3.35 -8.38
N ASP A 61 1.10 -3.47 -8.53
CA ASP A 61 1.76 -4.74 -8.89
C ASP A 61 1.84 -5.71 -7.71
N ARG A 62 2.10 -5.20 -6.51
CA ARG A 62 2.25 -6.02 -5.29
C ARG A 62 0.91 -6.56 -4.75
N PHE A 63 -0.21 -5.96 -5.13
CA PHE A 63 -1.54 -6.36 -4.68
C PHE A 63 -2.36 -6.97 -5.84
N LYS A 64 -2.25 -8.30 -6.01
CA LYS A 64 -2.87 -9.08 -7.11
C LYS A 64 -4.34 -8.74 -7.41
N ARG A 65 -5.13 -8.38 -6.40
CA ARG A 65 -6.57 -8.07 -6.54
C ARG A 65 -6.86 -6.57 -6.75
N PHE A 66 -5.84 -5.72 -6.85
CA PHE A 66 -5.99 -4.27 -7.01
C PHE A 66 -6.83 -3.88 -8.24
N PRO A 67 -6.66 -4.47 -9.44
CA PRO A 67 -7.55 -4.16 -10.56
C PRO A 67 -9.02 -4.51 -10.29
N GLY A 68 -9.27 -5.59 -9.54
CA GLY A 68 -10.61 -5.98 -9.12
C GLY A 68 -11.20 -5.01 -8.10
N PHE A 69 -10.40 -4.60 -7.11
CA PHE A 69 -10.78 -3.59 -6.14
C PHE A 69 -11.14 -2.26 -6.81
N LYS A 70 -10.34 -1.79 -7.78
CA LYS A 70 -10.63 -0.59 -8.56
C LYS A 70 -12.01 -0.62 -9.23
N ARG A 71 -12.35 -1.75 -9.86
CA ARG A 71 -13.66 -1.92 -10.50
C ARG A 71 -14.80 -1.90 -9.48
N LEU A 72 -14.62 -2.59 -8.35
CA LEU A 72 -15.59 -2.63 -7.26
C LEU A 72 -15.81 -1.25 -6.63
N ALA A 73 -14.73 -0.50 -6.35
CA ALA A 73 -14.82 0.85 -5.81
C ALA A 73 -15.61 1.76 -6.76
N ARG A 74 -15.33 1.71 -8.07
CA ARG A 74 -16.06 2.49 -9.08
C ARG A 74 -17.53 2.11 -9.23
N SER A 75 -17.91 0.85 -9.00
CA SER A 75 -19.32 0.45 -9.08
C SER A 75 -20.14 1.00 -7.91
N TYR A 76 -19.54 1.14 -6.73
CA TYR A 76 -20.22 1.66 -5.54
C TYR A 76 -20.05 3.18 -5.34
N ASP A 77 -18.97 3.77 -5.85
CA ASP A 77 -18.69 5.20 -5.78
C ASP A 77 -18.34 5.78 -7.16
N PRO A 78 -19.28 5.81 -8.11
CA PRO A 78 -19.00 6.21 -9.50
C PRO A 78 -18.54 7.67 -9.62
N THR A 79 -18.91 8.53 -8.69
CA THR A 79 -18.52 9.95 -8.66
C THR A 79 -17.32 10.24 -7.76
N GLY A 80 -16.77 9.22 -7.08
CA GLY A 80 -15.56 9.34 -6.26
C GLY A 80 -15.75 10.17 -4.98
N LYS A 81 -16.96 10.17 -4.40
CA LYS A 81 -17.28 10.89 -3.16
C LYS A 81 -16.34 10.54 -2.00
N PHE A 82 -15.90 9.28 -1.92
CA PHE A 82 -15.00 8.79 -0.87
C PHE A 82 -13.52 8.83 -1.30
N SER A 83 -13.22 9.32 -2.50
CA SER A 83 -11.85 9.39 -3.01
C SER A 83 -11.09 10.60 -2.47
N ASN A 84 -9.98 10.33 -1.78
CA ASN A 84 -9.04 11.35 -1.32
C ASN A 84 -7.75 11.39 -2.17
N ARG A 85 -6.80 12.27 -1.80
CA ARG A 85 -5.50 12.40 -2.49
C ARG A 85 -4.73 11.08 -2.52
N PHE A 86 -4.78 10.30 -1.44
CA PHE A 86 -4.07 9.04 -1.35
C PHE A 86 -4.65 8.01 -2.33
N LEU A 87 -5.98 7.83 -2.35
CA LEU A 87 -6.66 6.91 -3.25
C LEU A 87 -6.45 7.26 -4.73
N ARG A 88 -6.34 8.56 -5.05
CA ARG A 88 -5.94 9.01 -6.40
C ARG A 88 -4.47 8.71 -6.71
N LYS A 89 -3.55 8.96 -5.76
CA LYS A 89 -2.11 8.66 -5.92
C LYS A 89 -1.87 7.18 -6.26
N ILE A 90 -2.57 6.26 -5.59
CA ILE A 90 -2.44 4.82 -5.86
C ILE A 90 -3.35 4.35 -7.01
N GLY A 91 -4.13 5.24 -7.61
CA GLY A 91 -4.92 4.98 -8.80
C GLY A 91 -6.23 4.22 -8.57
N VAL A 92 -6.86 4.29 -7.39
CA VAL A 92 -8.20 3.73 -7.16
C VAL A 92 -9.25 4.49 -7.98
N HIS A 93 -9.25 5.82 -7.87
CA HIS A 93 -9.97 6.74 -8.76
C HIS A 93 -8.96 7.55 -9.58
N ALA A 94 -9.29 7.82 -10.84
CA ALA A 94 -8.54 8.73 -11.69
C ALA A 94 -9.18 10.12 -11.58
#